data_AF-A0A453BF12-F1
#
_entry.id   AF-A0A453BF12-F1
#
_cell.length_a   1.000
_cell.length_b   1.000
_cell.length_c   1.000
_cell.angle_alpha   90.00
_cell.angle_beta   90.00
_cell.angle_gamma   90.00
#
_symmetry.space_group_name_H-M   'P 1'
#
loop_
_entity.id
_entity.type
_entity.pdbx_description
1 polymer ?
#
loop_
_entity_poly.entity_id
_entity_poly.type
_entity_poly.pdbx_seq_one_letter_code
_entity_poly.pdbx_strand_id
1 'polypeptide(L)'
;FIATLAALIASRTMTTAIFSIIKQATALGCFPRLKIIHTSRKFMGQIYIPVMNWFLLVSCLAFVTTFGSINEIGNAYGIAELGVMMMTTILVTIIMLLIWQVNIIVVLCFLTLFLGLELFFFSSVLGSVADGSWVLLVFAAVLYLVMYIWNYGTKLKYETEVKQKLSMDLMMDLGCNLGTVRAPGIGLLYNELVRGVPAIFGHFLTTMPAIHSMIIFVCIKWVPVPVVPQNERFLFRRVCPKNYHMFRCIARYGHRKSSAWLQTFRLIIMLY
;
A
#
# COMPACT_ATOMS: atom_id res chain seq x y z
N PHE A 1 8.35 26.33 -30.16
CA PHE A 1 8.58 24.91 -30.44
C PHE A 1 9.37 24.20 -29.33
N ILE A 2 10.50 24.74 -28.87
CA ILE A 2 11.27 24.13 -27.76
C ILE A 2 10.44 24.09 -26.46
N ALA A 3 9.78 25.19 -26.10
CA ALA A 3 8.92 25.26 -24.91
C ALA A 3 7.76 24.25 -24.93
N THR A 4 7.12 24.04 -26.10
CA THR A 4 6.02 23.08 -26.25
C THR A 4 6.49 21.63 -26.16
N LEU A 5 7.68 21.32 -26.70
CA LEU A 5 8.32 20.01 -26.55
C LEU A 5 8.69 19.74 -25.08
N ALA A 6 9.26 20.73 -24.40
CA ALA A 6 9.58 20.63 -22.97
C ALA A 6 8.33 20.38 -22.12
N ALA A 7 7.24 21.12 -22.37
CA ALA A 7 5.97 20.94 -21.67
C ALA A 7 5.37 19.53 -21.87
N LEU A 8 5.47 18.97 -23.08
CA LEU A 8 5.03 17.59 -23.36
C LEU A 8 5.85 16.55 -22.57
N ILE A 9 7.17 16.71 -22.54
CA ILE A 9 8.06 15.80 -21.78
C ILE A 9 7.78 15.92 -20.27
N ALA A 10 7.60 17.14 -19.77
CA ALA A 10 7.27 17.40 -18.36
C ALA A 10 5.94 16.73 -17.97
N SER A 11 4.89 16.92 -18.76
CA SER A 11 3.57 16.30 -18.52
C SER A 11 3.64 14.76 -18.46
N ARG A 12 4.39 14.15 -19.38
CA ARG A 12 4.62 12.69 -19.38
C ARG A 12 5.33 12.24 -18.11
N THR A 13 6.38 12.96 -17.72
CA THR A 13 7.17 12.65 -16.53
C THR A 13 6.33 12.77 -15.25
N MET A 14 5.57 13.85 -15.11
CA MET A 14 4.65 14.06 -13.97
C MET A 14 3.62 12.94 -13.87
N THR A 15 3.01 12.54 -14.98
CA THR A 15 2.03 11.44 -15.00
C THR A 15 2.65 10.12 -14.50
N THR A 16 3.86 9.79 -14.96
CA THR A 16 4.57 8.58 -14.50
C THR A 16 5.00 8.65 -13.03
N ALA A 17 5.35 9.83 -12.53
CA ALA A 17 5.68 10.05 -11.13
C ALA A 17 4.45 9.81 -10.23
N ILE A 18 3.28 10.33 -10.62
CA ILE A 18 2.02 10.12 -9.90
C ILE A 18 1.67 8.62 -9.80
N PHE A 19 1.81 7.86 -10.89
CA PHE A 19 1.57 6.41 -10.83
C PHE A 19 2.50 5.67 -9.85
N SER A 20 3.74 6.14 -9.72
CA SER A 20 4.69 5.59 -8.74
C SER A 20 4.30 5.93 -7.30
N ILE A 21 3.86 7.16 -7.04
CA ILE A 21 3.37 7.60 -5.72
C ILE A 21 2.11 6.83 -5.33
N ILE A 22 1.14 6.68 -6.24
CA ILE A 22 -0.10 5.92 -5.98
C ILE A 22 0.20 4.45 -5.71
N LYS A 23 1.16 3.84 -6.42
CA LYS A 23 1.61 2.48 -6.13
C LYS A 23 2.17 2.37 -4.71
N GLN A 24 2.99 3.33 -4.29
CA GLN A 24 3.54 3.37 -2.93
C GLN A 24 2.42 3.56 -1.90
N ALA A 25 1.49 4.50 -2.12
CA ALA A 25 0.35 4.73 -1.24
C ALA A 25 -0.56 3.49 -1.09
N THR A 26 -0.78 2.76 -2.19
CA THR A 26 -1.52 1.48 -2.19
C THR A 26 -0.79 0.41 -1.39
N ALA A 27 0.55 0.37 -1.45
CA ALA A 27 1.36 -0.57 -0.68
C ALA A 27 1.35 -0.27 0.83
N LEU A 28 1.18 1.00 1.21
CA LEU A 28 0.97 1.43 2.61
C LEU A 28 -0.46 1.19 3.10
N GLY A 29 -1.41 0.82 2.24
CA GLY A 29 -2.82 0.65 2.60
C GLY A 29 -3.63 1.96 2.63
N CYS A 30 -3.03 3.10 2.24
CA CYS A 30 -3.68 4.41 2.22
C CYS A 30 -4.56 4.64 0.98
N PHE A 31 -4.58 3.70 0.03
CA PHE A 31 -5.34 3.82 -1.20
C PHE A 31 -6.01 2.50 -1.57
N PRO A 32 -7.21 2.51 -2.19
CA PRO A 32 -7.85 1.32 -2.72
C PRO A 32 -6.94 0.57 -3.70
N ARG A 33 -7.05 -0.77 -3.71
CA ARG A 33 -6.28 -1.60 -4.64
C ARG A 33 -6.77 -1.32 -6.07
N LEU A 34 -6.00 -0.55 -6.81
CA LEU A 34 -6.24 -0.28 -8.23
C LEU A 34 -5.65 -1.37 -9.11
N LYS A 35 -6.26 -1.60 -10.29
CA LYS A 35 -5.72 -2.50 -11.30
C LYS A 35 -4.47 -1.88 -11.93
N ILE A 36 -3.30 -2.37 -11.53
CA ILE A 36 -2.01 -1.96 -12.08
C ILE A 36 -1.70 -2.79 -13.31
N ILE A 37 -1.48 -2.13 -14.45
CA ILE A 37 -1.05 -2.77 -15.69
C ILE A 37 0.45 -2.50 -15.84
N HIS A 38 1.24 -3.58 -15.78
CA HIS A 38 2.66 -3.50 -16.08
C HIS A 38 2.84 -3.44 -17.60
N THR A 39 3.20 -2.26 -18.10
CA THR A 39 3.30 -2.02 -19.55
C THR A 39 4.54 -2.70 -20.15
N SER A 40 5.55 -3.03 -19.34
CA SER A 40 6.75 -3.74 -19.80
C SER A 40 7.17 -4.84 -18.83
N ARG A 41 7.50 -6.03 -19.37
CA ARG A 41 8.14 -7.12 -18.62
C ARG A 41 9.62 -6.86 -18.32
N LYS A 42 10.23 -5.87 -19.00
CA LYS A 42 11.69 -5.60 -18.96
C LYS A 42 12.05 -4.42 -18.05
N PHE A 43 11.16 -3.44 -17.87
CA PHE A 43 11.36 -2.27 -17.02
C PHE A 43 10.27 -2.15 -15.95
N MET A 44 10.65 -2.40 -14.69
CA MET A 44 9.76 -2.30 -13.53
C MET A 44 9.23 -0.89 -13.24
N GLY A 45 9.86 0.14 -13.79
CA GLY A 45 9.45 1.53 -13.63
C GLY A 45 8.26 1.95 -14.50
N GLN A 46 7.92 1.18 -15.53
CA GLN A 46 6.79 1.52 -16.41
C GLN A 46 5.47 0.96 -15.88
N ILE A 47 4.92 1.69 -14.91
CA ILE A 47 3.65 1.42 -14.25
C ILE A 47 2.58 2.24 -14.96
N TYR A 48 1.51 1.59 -15.44
CA TYR A 48 0.34 2.27 -16.00
C TYR A 48 -0.90 1.90 -15.19
N ILE A 49 -1.63 2.91 -14.73
CA ILE A 49 -2.87 2.74 -13.97
C ILE A 49 -3.98 3.45 -14.75
N PRO A 50 -4.80 2.71 -15.55
CA PRO A 50 -5.75 3.33 -16.49
C PRO A 50 -6.78 4.22 -15.79
N VAL A 51 -7.26 3.79 -14.61
CA VAL A 51 -8.21 4.57 -13.80
C VAL A 51 -7.62 5.92 -13.38
N MET A 52 -6.35 5.93 -12.95
CA MET A 52 -5.67 7.17 -12.56
C MET A 52 -5.40 8.06 -13.77
N ASN A 53 -5.11 7.49 -14.95
CA ASN A 53 -4.90 8.28 -16.15
C ASN A 53 -6.16 9.07 -16.55
N TRP A 54 -7.33 8.41 -16.52
CA TRP A 54 -8.61 9.08 -16.77
C TRP A 54 -8.94 10.10 -15.68
N PHE A 55 -8.71 9.76 -14.41
CA PHE A 55 -8.90 10.67 -13.29
C PHE A 55 -8.05 11.94 -13.41
N LEU A 56 -6.76 11.80 -13.77
CA LEU A 56 -5.86 12.93 -13.99
C LEU A 56 -6.30 13.80 -15.16
N LEU A 57 -6.77 13.18 -16.26
CA LEU A 57 -7.28 13.92 -17.41
C LEU A 57 -8.51 14.76 -17.03
N VAL A 58 -9.49 14.15 -16.36
CA VAL A 58 -10.72 14.85 -15.93
C VAL A 58 -10.38 15.96 -14.92
N SER A 59 -9.51 15.68 -13.94
CA SER A 59 -9.10 16.67 -12.95
C SER A 59 -8.38 17.84 -13.61
N CYS A 60 -7.43 17.58 -14.50
CA CYS A 60 -6.70 18.63 -15.22
C CYS A 60 -7.64 19.50 -16.06
N LEU A 61 -8.59 18.89 -16.79
CA LEU A 61 -9.59 19.63 -17.55
C LEU A 61 -10.46 20.50 -16.63
N ALA A 62 -10.93 19.95 -15.50
CA ALA A 62 -11.70 20.69 -14.51
C ALA A 62 -10.91 21.89 -13.93
N PHE A 63 -9.62 21.71 -13.65
CA PHE A 63 -8.75 22.80 -13.18
C PHE A 63 -8.59 23.90 -14.24
N VAL A 64 -8.33 23.53 -15.50
CA VAL A 64 -8.19 24.51 -16.59
C VAL A 64 -9.49 25.27 -16.85
N THR A 65 -10.66 24.63 -16.70
CA THR A 65 -11.94 25.33 -16.85
C THR A 65 -12.31 26.19 -15.64
N THR A 66 -11.85 25.83 -14.45
CA THR A 66 -12.16 26.56 -13.20
C THR A 66 -11.28 27.80 -13.03
N PHE A 67 -10.01 27.69 -13.43
CA PHE A 67 -9.04 28.78 -13.30
C PHE A 67 -8.72 29.35 -14.68
N GLY A 68 -9.25 30.55 -14.96
CA GLY A 68 -8.95 31.28 -16.19
C GLY A 68 -7.60 32.02 -16.17
N SER A 69 -6.98 32.15 -14.99
CA SER A 69 -5.75 32.92 -14.78
C SER A 69 -4.57 32.03 -14.39
N ILE A 70 -3.45 32.16 -15.11
CA ILE A 70 -2.19 31.43 -14.83
C ILE A 70 -1.62 31.82 -13.46
N ASN A 71 -1.83 33.08 -13.03
CA ASN A 71 -1.30 33.59 -11.77
C ASN A 71 -1.95 32.91 -10.56
N GLU A 72 -3.26 32.72 -10.58
CA GLU A 72 -4.01 32.05 -9.50
C GLU A 72 -3.58 30.59 -9.35
N ILE A 73 -3.40 29.88 -10.47
CA ILE A 73 -2.93 28.49 -10.49
C ILE A 73 -1.51 28.39 -9.93
N GLY A 74 -0.60 29.27 -10.38
CA GLY A 74 0.80 29.26 -9.95
C GLY A 74 0.96 29.53 -8.47
N ASN A 75 0.16 30.46 -7.95
CA ASN A 75 0.12 30.83 -6.54
C ASN A 75 -0.38 29.68 -5.66
N ALA A 76 -1.50 29.05 -6.04
CA ALA A 76 -2.04 27.90 -5.34
C ALA A 76 -1.08 26.70 -5.36
N TYR A 77 -0.45 26.44 -6.51
CA TYR A 77 0.59 25.42 -6.64
C TYR A 77 1.78 25.71 -5.71
N GLY A 78 2.19 26.98 -5.61
CA GLY A 78 3.24 27.43 -4.69
C GLY A 78 2.95 27.08 -3.23
N ILE A 79 1.69 27.22 -2.77
CA ILE A 79 1.30 26.80 -1.41
C ILE A 79 1.49 25.31 -1.21
N ALA A 80 1.04 24.50 -2.17
CA ALA A 80 1.16 23.04 -2.09
C ALA A 80 2.63 22.59 -2.10
N GLU A 81 3.45 23.16 -2.98
CA GLU A 81 4.88 22.85 -3.08
C GLU A 81 5.64 23.24 -1.81
N LEU A 82 5.38 24.43 -1.25
CA LEU A 82 5.96 24.87 0.03
C LEU A 82 5.56 23.93 1.17
N GLY A 83 4.32 23.45 1.20
CA GLY A 83 3.87 22.45 2.17
C GLY A 83 4.64 21.13 2.07
N VAL A 84 4.90 20.64 0.85
CA VAL A 84 5.73 19.44 0.63
C VAL A 84 7.16 19.68 1.07
N MET A 85 7.74 20.85 0.73
CA MET A 85 9.09 21.23 1.16
C MET A 85 9.23 21.22 2.69
N MET A 86 8.30 21.87 3.41
CA MET A 86 8.27 21.85 4.88
C MET A 86 8.21 20.43 5.46
N MET A 87 7.33 19.59 4.92
CA MET A 87 7.22 18.18 5.34
C MET A 87 8.53 17.42 5.12
N THR A 88 9.21 17.66 3.99
CA THR A 88 10.52 17.04 3.73
C THR A 88 11.62 17.59 4.62
N THR A 89 11.64 18.88 4.93
CA THR A 89 12.61 19.51 5.84
C THR A 89 12.49 18.94 7.25
N ILE A 90 11.27 18.77 7.75
CA ILE A 90 11.01 18.10 9.03
C ILE A 90 11.46 16.63 8.99
N LEU A 91 11.11 15.90 7.93
CA LEU A 91 11.50 14.48 7.77
C LEU A 91 13.03 14.31 7.73
N VAL A 92 13.73 15.15 6.97
CA VAL A 92 15.19 15.14 6.87
C VAL A 92 15.82 15.50 8.23
N THR A 93 15.25 16.45 8.97
CA THR A 93 15.70 16.79 10.32
C THR A 93 15.59 15.59 11.27
N ILE A 94 14.47 14.85 11.22
CA ILE A 94 14.30 13.61 11.99
C ILE A 94 15.34 12.56 11.58
N ILE A 95 15.62 12.42 10.29
CA ILE A 95 16.65 11.50 9.77
C ILE A 95 18.05 11.88 10.26
N MET A 96 18.40 13.17 10.23
CA MET A 96 19.69 13.65 10.73
C MET A 96 19.87 13.36 12.23
N LEU A 97 18.80 13.49 13.01
CA LEU A 97 18.81 13.27 14.46
C LEU A 97 18.84 11.77 14.81
N LEU A 98 18.00 10.94 14.17
CA LEU A 98 17.85 9.53 14.53
C LEU A 98 18.84 8.61 13.82
N ILE A 99 19.11 8.82 12.53
CA ILE A 99 19.91 7.92 11.70
C ILE A 99 21.37 8.38 11.64
N TRP A 100 21.61 9.65 11.35
CA TRP A 100 22.98 10.16 11.17
C TRP A 100 23.66 10.56 12.49
N GLN A 101 22.91 10.72 13.58
CA GLN A 101 23.45 11.02 14.92
C GLN A 101 24.42 12.23 14.89
N VAL A 102 24.10 13.25 14.09
CA VAL A 102 24.92 14.46 13.93
C VAL A 102 24.77 15.35 15.17
N ASN A 103 25.76 16.18 15.46
CA ASN A 103 25.71 17.15 16.56
C ASN A 103 24.42 18.02 16.47
N ILE A 104 23.71 18.11 17.60
CA ILE A 104 22.43 18.84 17.75
C ILE A 104 22.54 20.28 17.24
N ILE A 105 23.70 20.94 17.40
CA ILE A 105 23.90 22.31 16.93
C ILE A 105 23.78 22.41 15.41
N VAL A 106 24.33 21.44 14.67
CA VAL A 106 24.26 21.41 13.20
C VAL A 106 22.83 21.14 12.74
N VAL A 107 22.14 20.21 13.42
CA VAL A 107 20.73 19.89 13.14
C VAL A 107 19.84 21.11 13.39
N LEU A 108 20.05 21.82 14.49
CA LEU A 108 19.29 23.03 14.84
C LEU A 108 19.56 24.17 13.84
N CYS A 109 20.81 24.34 13.42
CA CYS A 109 21.19 25.31 12.40
C CYS A 109 20.51 25.01 11.06
N PHE A 110 20.56 23.75 10.60
CA PHE A 110 19.88 23.31 9.38
C PHE A 110 18.37 23.55 9.46
N LEU A 111 17.72 23.09 10.55
CA LEU A 111 16.28 23.24 10.74
C LEU A 111 15.88 24.72 10.73
N THR A 112 16.58 25.56 11.48
CA THR A 112 16.24 26.99 11.60
C THR A 112 16.42 27.72 10.27
N LEU A 113 17.48 27.40 9.52
CA LEU A 113 17.74 28.03 8.23
C LEU A 113 16.68 27.62 7.19
N PHE A 114 16.47 26.31 6.99
CA PHE A 114 15.55 25.82 5.95
C PHE A 114 14.09 26.09 6.32
N LEU A 115 13.66 25.71 7.52
CA LEU A 115 12.28 25.94 7.95
C LEU A 115 12.00 27.44 8.11
N GLY A 116 12.98 28.25 8.52
CA GLY A 116 12.85 29.70 8.59
C GLY A 116 12.61 30.34 7.23
N LEU A 117 13.38 29.94 6.21
CA LEU A 117 13.16 30.40 4.83
C LEU A 117 11.80 29.96 4.30
N GLU A 118 11.44 28.70 4.50
CA GLU A 118 10.14 28.16 4.07
C GLU A 118 8.97 28.89 4.75
N LEU A 119 9.05 29.15 6.05
CA LEU A 119 8.03 29.92 6.78
C LEU A 119 7.93 31.36 6.30
N PHE A 120 9.06 31.99 5.96
CA PHE A 120 9.08 33.32 5.38
C PHE A 120 8.37 33.34 4.02
N PHE A 121 8.68 32.39 3.13
CA PHE A 121 7.97 32.24 1.86
C PHE A 121 6.49 31.91 2.05
N PHE A 122 6.17 31.03 2.99
CA PHE A 122 4.78 30.69 3.30
C PHE A 122 3.97 31.90 3.76
N SER A 123 4.56 32.75 4.60
CA SER A 123 3.96 34.03 5.02
C SER A 123 3.60 34.92 3.81
N SER A 124 4.49 34.99 2.82
CA SER A 124 4.26 35.77 1.58
C SER A 124 3.09 35.23 0.76
N VAL A 125 2.94 33.90 0.68
CA VAL A 125 1.92 33.25 -0.15
C VAL A 125 0.56 33.10 0.58
N LEU A 126 0.51 33.30 1.91
CA LEU A 126 -0.74 33.23 2.67
C LEU A 126 -1.75 34.33 2.28
N GLY A 127 -1.32 35.56 2.01
CA GLY A 127 -2.22 36.65 1.60
C GLY A 127 -2.93 36.35 0.27
N SER A 128 -2.21 35.62 -0.56
CA SER A 128 -2.56 35.11 -1.87
C SER A 128 -3.65 34.00 -1.85
N VAL A 129 -4.03 33.50 -0.67
CA VAL A 129 -5.12 32.50 -0.51
C VAL A 129 -6.50 33.11 -0.78
N ALA A 130 -6.69 34.37 -0.40
CA ALA A 130 -7.96 35.08 -0.57
C ALA A 130 -8.31 35.31 -2.05
N ASP A 131 -7.30 35.40 -2.91
CA ASP A 131 -7.43 35.75 -4.33
C ASP A 131 -7.76 34.56 -5.26
N GLY A 132 -8.19 33.41 -4.71
CA GLY A 132 -8.68 32.27 -5.51
C GLY A 132 -7.94 30.95 -5.30
N SER A 133 -6.81 30.96 -4.58
CA SER A 133 -6.00 29.74 -4.34
C SER A 133 -6.70 28.68 -3.45
N TRP A 134 -7.80 29.04 -2.80
CA TRP A 134 -8.59 28.16 -1.94
C TRP A 134 -9.15 26.93 -2.67
N VAL A 135 -9.44 27.02 -3.98
CA VAL A 135 -10.04 25.90 -4.73
C VAL A 135 -9.06 24.71 -4.84
N LEU A 136 -7.77 24.95 -5.06
CA LEU A 136 -6.76 23.88 -5.08
C LEU A 136 -6.56 23.28 -3.69
N LEU A 137 -6.64 24.09 -2.63
CA LEU A 137 -6.59 23.62 -1.24
C LEU A 137 -7.79 22.73 -0.91
N VAL A 138 -9.00 23.11 -1.33
CA VAL A 138 -10.19 22.27 -1.16
C VAL A 138 -10.05 20.95 -1.93
N PHE A 139 -9.55 20.99 -3.17
CA PHE A 139 -9.28 19.78 -3.92
C PHE A 139 -8.28 18.84 -3.21
N ALA A 140 -7.17 19.40 -2.70
CA ALA A 140 -6.19 18.66 -1.92
C ALA A 140 -6.81 18.07 -0.64
N ALA A 141 -7.64 18.83 0.07
CA ALA A 141 -8.32 18.38 1.28
C ALA A 141 -9.32 17.25 1.00
N VAL A 142 -10.07 17.31 -0.11
CA VAL A 142 -10.98 16.23 -0.53
C VAL A 142 -10.20 14.95 -0.82
N LEU A 143 -9.11 15.04 -1.59
CA LEU A 143 -8.25 13.87 -1.87
C LEU A 143 -7.64 13.30 -0.59
N TYR A 144 -7.16 14.15 0.30
CA TYR A 144 -6.64 13.74 1.61
C TYR A 144 -7.70 13.02 2.43
N LEU A 145 -8.94 13.52 2.47
CA LEU A 145 -10.04 12.91 3.19
C LEU A 145 -10.40 11.53 2.65
N VAL A 146 -10.43 11.36 1.32
CA VAL A 146 -10.64 10.05 0.69
C VAL A 146 -9.55 9.06 1.11
N MET A 147 -8.28 9.48 1.05
CA MET A 147 -7.14 8.66 1.50
C MET A 147 -7.22 8.34 3.00
N TYR A 148 -7.60 9.32 3.82
CA TYR A 148 -7.72 9.17 5.27
C TYR A 148 -8.82 8.17 5.65
N ILE A 149 -10.02 8.32 5.08
CA ILE A 149 -11.13 7.38 5.29
C ILE A 149 -10.74 5.98 4.86
N TRP A 150 -10.08 5.84 3.70
CA TRP A 150 -9.66 4.53 3.22
C TRP A 150 -8.62 3.86 4.14
N ASN A 151 -7.63 4.64 4.58
CA ASN A 151 -6.62 4.17 5.51
C ASN A 151 -7.24 3.76 6.86
N TYR A 152 -8.16 4.58 7.38
CA TYR A 152 -8.88 4.29 8.60
C TYR A 152 -9.71 3.01 8.49
N GLY A 153 -10.47 2.84 7.40
CA GLY A 153 -11.26 1.63 7.15
C GLY A 153 -10.39 0.38 7.00
N THR A 154 -9.26 0.49 6.31
CA THR A 154 -8.30 -0.62 6.14
C THR A 154 -7.67 -1.01 7.48
N LYS A 155 -7.30 -0.03 8.32
CA LYS A 155 -6.77 -0.27 9.66
C LYS A 155 -7.82 -0.91 10.57
N LEU A 156 -9.05 -0.42 10.56
CA LEU A 156 -10.14 -0.98 11.37
C LEU A 156 -10.47 -2.42 10.95
N LYS A 157 -10.52 -2.70 9.65
CA LYS A 157 -10.68 -4.06 9.13
C LYS A 157 -9.55 -4.96 9.61
N TYR A 158 -8.30 -4.50 9.49
CA TYR A 158 -7.14 -5.27 9.93
C TYR A 158 -7.17 -5.55 11.45
N GLU A 159 -7.50 -4.55 12.27
CA GLU A 159 -7.63 -4.74 13.71
C GLU A 159 -8.77 -5.70 14.08
N THR A 160 -9.89 -5.67 13.35
CA THR A 160 -11.03 -6.57 13.55
C THR A 160 -10.66 -8.01 13.19
N GLU A 161 -9.99 -8.22 12.06
CA GLU A 161 -9.47 -9.54 11.67
C GLU A 161 -8.43 -10.07 12.67
N VAL A 162 -7.65 -9.18 13.30
CA VAL A 162 -6.70 -9.55 14.35
C VAL A 162 -7.40 -9.90 15.66
N LYS A 163 -8.48 -9.17 16.04
CA LYS A 163 -9.25 -9.42 17.26
C LYS A 163 -10.13 -10.67 17.15
N GLN A 164 -10.72 -10.94 15.98
CA GLN A 164 -11.50 -12.14 15.71
C GLN A 164 -10.66 -13.38 15.40
N LYS A 165 -9.34 -13.35 15.62
CA LYS A 165 -8.52 -14.57 15.55
C LYS A 165 -9.18 -15.65 16.42
N LEU A 166 -9.54 -16.77 15.81
CA LEU A 166 -9.90 -17.93 16.60
C LEU A 166 -8.67 -18.28 17.45
N SER A 167 -8.85 -18.30 18.77
CA SER A 167 -7.84 -18.90 19.64
C SER A 167 -7.64 -20.34 19.19
N MET A 168 -6.39 -20.77 19.16
CA MET A 168 -6.02 -22.16 18.86
C MET A 168 -6.72 -23.13 19.82
N ASP A 169 -7.03 -22.67 21.04
CA ASP A 169 -7.72 -23.44 22.07
C ASP A 169 -9.20 -23.67 21.73
N LEU A 170 -9.89 -22.64 21.24
CA LEU A 170 -11.31 -22.74 20.81
C LEU A 170 -11.44 -23.74 19.65
N MET A 171 -10.44 -23.79 18.79
CA MET A 171 -10.41 -24.70 17.65
C MET A 171 -10.17 -26.16 18.05
N MET A 172 -9.40 -26.41 19.13
CA MET A 172 -9.29 -27.77 19.69
C MET A 172 -10.60 -28.24 20.30
N ASP A 173 -11.32 -27.35 20.99
CA ASP A 173 -12.59 -27.65 21.64
C ASP A 173 -13.73 -27.87 20.62
N LEU A 174 -13.78 -27.04 19.57
CA LEU A 174 -14.66 -27.22 18.41
C LEU A 174 -14.30 -28.48 17.62
N GLY A 175 -13.01 -28.80 17.44
CA GLY A 175 -12.55 -29.96 16.68
C GLY A 175 -12.99 -31.31 17.26
N CYS A 176 -13.14 -31.40 18.58
CA CYS A 176 -13.64 -32.61 19.26
C CYS A 176 -15.17 -32.75 19.17
N ASN A 177 -15.91 -31.63 19.13
CA ASN A 177 -17.38 -31.62 19.17
C ASN A 177 -18.04 -31.55 17.79
N LEU A 178 -17.36 -31.04 16.77
CA LEU A 178 -17.86 -31.09 15.41
C LEU A 178 -17.63 -32.49 14.83
N GLY A 179 -18.70 -33.25 14.65
CA GLY A 179 -18.74 -34.49 13.87
C GLY A 179 -18.46 -34.25 12.39
N THR A 180 -17.27 -33.75 12.07
CA THR A 180 -16.89 -33.35 10.72
C THR A 180 -16.58 -34.57 9.87
N VAL A 181 -17.35 -34.74 8.80
CA VAL A 181 -17.07 -35.74 7.78
C VAL A 181 -15.83 -35.27 7.01
N ARG A 182 -14.76 -36.07 7.04
CA ARG A 182 -13.53 -35.75 6.30
C ARG A 182 -13.68 -36.17 4.84
N ALA A 183 -13.78 -35.19 3.95
CA ALA A 183 -13.76 -35.43 2.52
C ALA A 183 -12.30 -35.67 2.05
N PRO A 184 -12.05 -36.67 1.20
CA PRO A 184 -10.73 -36.86 0.60
C PRO A 184 -10.39 -35.67 -0.32
N GLY A 185 -9.29 -34.99 -0.04
CA GLY A 185 -8.83 -33.83 -0.83
C GLY A 185 -8.00 -32.84 -0.01
N ILE A 186 -7.42 -31.84 -0.71
CA ILE A 186 -6.59 -30.78 -0.14
C ILE A 186 -7.37 -29.46 -0.17
N GLY A 187 -7.66 -28.91 1.00
CA GLY A 187 -8.29 -27.59 1.15
C GLY A 187 -7.23 -26.50 1.22
N LEU A 188 -7.26 -25.55 0.27
CA LEU A 188 -6.39 -24.37 0.28
C LEU A 188 -7.17 -23.17 0.81
N LEU A 189 -6.72 -22.60 1.93
CA LEU A 189 -7.30 -21.37 2.46
C LEU A 189 -6.26 -20.25 2.41
N TYR A 190 -6.57 -19.20 1.67
CA TYR A 190 -5.73 -18.00 1.65
C TYR A 190 -5.95 -17.20 2.94
N ASN A 191 -4.86 -16.81 3.60
CA ASN A 191 -4.89 -16.03 4.83
C ASN A 191 -3.81 -14.95 4.83
N GLU A 192 -4.19 -13.69 5.08
CA GLU A 192 -3.24 -12.58 5.22
C GLU A 192 -2.57 -12.55 6.62
N LEU A 193 -3.08 -13.32 7.60
CA LEU A 193 -2.54 -13.32 8.95
C LEU A 193 -1.31 -14.24 9.13
N VAL A 194 -0.25 -13.65 9.69
CA VAL A 194 1.05 -14.32 9.95
C VAL A 194 0.98 -15.28 11.14
N ARG A 195 0.08 -15.04 12.11
CA ARG A 195 -0.11 -15.84 13.34
C ARG A 195 -1.61 -16.02 13.62
N GLY A 196 -2.03 -17.24 13.98
CA GLY A 196 -3.43 -17.60 14.25
C GLY A 196 -4.19 -18.14 13.03
N VAL A 197 -5.32 -18.79 13.27
CA VAL A 197 -6.25 -19.29 12.24
C VAL A 197 -7.28 -18.19 11.96
N PRO A 198 -7.63 -17.92 10.68
CA PRO A 198 -8.55 -16.84 10.35
C PRO A 198 -9.96 -17.15 10.84
N ALA A 199 -10.68 -16.12 11.31
CA ALA A 199 -12.07 -16.22 11.79
C ALA A 199 -13.02 -16.88 10.78
N ILE A 200 -12.78 -16.60 9.48
CA ILE A 200 -13.50 -17.22 8.35
C ILE A 200 -13.53 -18.74 8.46
N PHE A 201 -12.46 -19.37 8.95
CA PHE A 201 -12.41 -20.81 9.09
C PHE A 201 -13.38 -21.32 10.15
N GLY A 202 -13.53 -20.62 11.26
CA GLY A 202 -14.52 -20.97 12.29
C GLY A 202 -15.95 -20.89 11.74
N HIS A 203 -16.28 -19.82 11.02
CA HIS A 203 -17.59 -19.69 10.37
C HIS A 203 -17.80 -20.75 9.27
N PHE A 204 -16.75 -21.12 8.53
CA PHE A 204 -16.83 -22.19 7.54
C PHE A 204 -17.17 -23.53 8.21
N LEU A 205 -16.53 -23.84 9.33
CA LEU A 205 -16.78 -25.07 10.09
C LEU A 205 -18.20 -25.15 10.65
N THR A 206 -18.76 -24.05 11.15
CA THR A 206 -20.13 -24.03 11.68
C THR A 206 -21.20 -24.13 10.58
N THR A 207 -20.88 -23.64 9.37
CA THR A 207 -21.84 -23.63 8.24
C THR A 207 -21.76 -24.93 7.42
N MET A 208 -20.60 -25.56 7.36
CA MET A 208 -20.34 -26.77 6.57
C MET A 208 -19.61 -27.81 7.45
N PRO A 209 -20.30 -28.89 7.87
CA PRO A 209 -19.69 -29.97 8.67
C PRO A 209 -18.82 -30.94 7.83
N ALA A 210 -18.18 -30.43 6.78
CA ALA A 210 -17.30 -31.20 5.90
C ALA A 210 -15.93 -30.51 5.80
N ILE A 211 -14.88 -31.22 6.22
CA ILE A 211 -13.50 -30.71 6.21
C ILE A 211 -12.67 -31.57 5.25
N HIS A 212 -11.77 -30.96 4.49
CA HIS A 212 -10.80 -31.69 3.67
C HIS A 212 -9.78 -32.42 4.54
N SER A 213 -9.33 -33.60 4.12
CA SER A 213 -8.34 -34.43 4.84
C SER A 213 -7.03 -33.68 5.17
N MET A 214 -6.59 -32.78 4.29
CA MET A 214 -5.45 -31.91 4.52
C MET A 214 -5.83 -30.45 4.25
N ILE A 215 -5.60 -29.54 5.20
CA ILE A 215 -5.82 -28.10 5.01
C ILE A 215 -4.49 -27.37 5.05
N ILE A 216 -4.23 -26.58 4.02
CA ILE A 216 -3.05 -25.74 3.90
C ILE A 216 -3.47 -24.27 3.92
N PHE A 217 -3.09 -23.57 5.00
CA PHE A 217 -3.23 -22.12 5.10
C PHE A 217 -2.09 -21.43 4.35
N VAL A 218 -2.40 -20.75 3.25
CA VAL A 218 -1.41 -20.07 2.42
C VAL A 218 -1.39 -18.59 2.75
N CYS A 219 -0.24 -18.09 3.20
CA CYS A 219 -0.02 -16.66 3.47
C CYS A 219 1.02 -16.11 2.51
N ILE A 220 0.65 -15.14 1.68
CA ILE A 220 1.57 -14.51 0.72
C ILE A 220 2.12 -13.22 1.33
N LYS A 221 3.44 -13.14 1.49
CA LYS A 221 4.13 -11.91 1.90
C LYS A 221 5.03 -11.40 0.79
N TRP A 222 4.85 -10.12 0.46
CA TRP A 222 5.76 -9.40 -0.42
C TRP A 222 6.95 -8.89 0.38
N VAL A 223 8.16 -9.23 -0.05
CA VAL A 223 9.42 -8.84 0.60
C VAL A 223 10.16 -7.89 -0.35
N PRO A 224 10.78 -6.79 0.12
CA PRO A 224 11.49 -5.82 -0.71
C PRO A 224 12.86 -6.35 -1.22
N VAL A 225 12.94 -7.64 -1.57
CA VAL A 225 14.15 -8.30 -2.09
C VAL A 225 13.86 -8.76 -3.53
N PRO A 226 14.78 -8.55 -4.49
CA PRO A 226 14.54 -8.84 -5.91
C PRO A 226 14.27 -10.33 -6.20
N VAL A 227 14.98 -11.23 -5.52
CA VAL A 227 14.79 -12.68 -5.59
C VAL A 227 14.93 -13.23 -4.18
N VAL A 228 13.85 -13.85 -3.66
CA VAL A 228 13.92 -14.59 -2.40
C VAL A 228 14.54 -15.96 -2.68
N PRO A 229 15.58 -16.38 -1.93
CA PRO A 229 16.19 -17.70 -2.10
C PRO A 229 15.15 -18.81 -1.93
N GLN A 230 15.30 -19.89 -2.70
CA GLN A 230 14.28 -20.94 -2.83
C GLN A 230 13.94 -21.59 -1.48
N ASN A 231 14.90 -21.67 -0.56
CA ASN A 231 14.76 -22.23 0.79
C ASN A 231 13.93 -21.33 1.74
N GLU A 232 13.86 -20.02 1.49
CA GLU A 232 13.04 -19.08 2.29
C GLU A 232 11.71 -18.72 1.61
N ARG A 233 11.53 -19.18 0.36
CA ARG A 233 10.39 -18.84 -0.48
C ARG A 233 9.10 -19.48 0.02
N PHE A 234 9.19 -20.67 0.62
CA PHE A 234 8.07 -21.38 1.21
C PHE A 234 8.45 -21.89 2.60
N LEU A 235 7.86 -21.29 3.62
CA LEU A 235 8.10 -21.65 5.01
C LEU A 235 6.88 -22.42 5.53
N PHE A 236 7.03 -23.73 5.61
CA PHE A 236 5.98 -24.60 6.12
C PHE A 236 6.07 -24.68 7.65
N ARG A 237 4.98 -24.38 8.33
CA ARG A 237 4.83 -24.62 9.77
C ARG A 237 3.55 -25.37 10.04
N ARG A 238 3.60 -26.33 10.95
CA ARG A 238 2.40 -27.00 11.43
C ARG A 238 1.65 -26.07 12.39
N VAL A 239 0.33 -25.95 12.20
CA VAL A 239 -0.49 -25.04 13.02
C VAL A 239 -1.05 -25.76 14.24
N CYS A 240 -1.40 -27.04 14.12
CA CYS A 240 -2.01 -27.86 15.18
C CYS A 240 -1.13 -29.08 15.57
N PRO A 241 -1.39 -29.76 16.71
CA PRO A 241 -0.79 -31.05 17.06
C PRO A 241 -1.05 -32.14 16.00
N LYS A 242 -0.34 -33.27 16.10
CA LYS A 242 -0.25 -34.31 15.05
C LYS A 242 -1.59 -34.80 14.46
N ASN A 243 -2.71 -34.68 15.18
CA ASN A 243 -3.98 -35.33 14.82
C ASN A 243 -4.85 -34.58 13.78
N TYR A 244 -4.58 -33.30 13.52
CA TYR A 244 -5.47 -32.47 12.68
C TYR A 244 -4.98 -32.19 11.25
N HIS A 245 -3.82 -32.72 10.82
CA HIS A 245 -3.25 -32.56 9.46
C HIS A 245 -3.37 -31.15 8.85
N MET A 246 -3.18 -30.12 9.69
CA MET A 246 -3.25 -28.71 9.30
C MET A 246 -1.87 -28.10 9.19
N PHE A 247 -1.55 -27.66 7.97
CA PHE A 247 -0.27 -27.06 7.61
C PHE A 247 -0.47 -25.58 7.26
N ARG A 248 0.55 -24.77 7.51
CA ARG A 248 0.64 -23.38 7.08
C ARG A 248 1.83 -23.24 6.16
N CYS A 249 1.60 -22.66 5.00
CA CYS A 249 2.65 -22.30 4.06
C CYS A 249 2.76 -20.76 4.04
N ILE A 250 3.90 -20.22 4.48
CA ILE A 250 4.22 -18.80 4.29
C ILE A 250 5.05 -18.68 3.02
N ALA A 251 4.48 -18.04 2.02
CA ALA A 251 5.02 -17.86 0.71
C ALA A 251 5.60 -16.44 0.58
N ARG A 252 6.93 -16.31 0.49
CA ARG A 252 7.64 -15.02 0.44
C ARG A 252 8.07 -14.69 -0.97
N TYR A 253 7.52 -13.63 -1.56
CA TYR A 253 7.75 -13.29 -2.97
C TYR A 253 8.48 -11.96 -3.14
N GLY A 254 9.54 -12.03 -3.93
CA GLY A 254 10.28 -10.87 -4.41
C GLY A 254 9.62 -10.23 -5.62
N HIS A 255 9.95 -8.97 -5.86
CA HIS A 255 9.26 -8.12 -6.82
C HIS A 255 9.25 -8.70 -8.26
N ARG A 256 10.24 -9.50 -8.65
CA ARG A 256 10.48 -9.94 -10.04
C ARG A 256 9.59 -11.09 -10.54
N LYS A 257 8.91 -11.83 -9.66
CA LYS A 257 8.02 -12.95 -10.04
C LYS A 257 6.59 -12.66 -9.62
N SER A 258 5.87 -11.88 -10.43
CA SER A 258 4.47 -11.50 -10.14
C SER A 258 3.44 -12.49 -10.73
N SER A 259 3.74 -13.18 -11.84
CA SER A 259 2.70 -13.88 -12.63
C SER A 259 2.72 -15.42 -12.62
N ALA A 260 3.74 -16.08 -12.07
CA ALA A 260 3.87 -17.55 -12.11
C ALA A 260 3.38 -18.27 -10.84
N TRP A 261 2.55 -17.59 -10.03
CA TRP A 261 2.26 -18.05 -8.67
C TRP A 261 1.34 -19.27 -8.62
N LEU A 262 0.24 -19.26 -9.35
CA LEU A 262 -0.69 -20.38 -9.41
C LEU A 262 -0.06 -21.64 -10.02
N GLN A 263 0.83 -21.50 -11.01
CA GLN A 263 1.53 -22.64 -11.62
C GLN A 263 2.59 -23.24 -10.69
N THR A 264 3.39 -22.41 -10.01
CA THR A 264 4.40 -22.91 -9.07
C THR A 264 3.74 -23.58 -7.86
N PHE A 265 2.63 -23.01 -7.38
CA PHE A 265 1.89 -23.57 -6.25
C PHE A 265 1.19 -24.89 -6.62
N ARG A 266 0.64 -25.01 -7.84
CA ARG A 266 0.09 -26.28 -8.35
C ARG A 266 1.16 -27.38 -8.46
N LEU A 267 2.36 -27.04 -8.92
CA LEU A 267 3.48 -28.00 -9.03
C LEU A 267 3.94 -28.53 -7.66
N ILE A 268 3.94 -27.70 -6.63
CA ILE A 268 4.36 -28.10 -5.27
C ILE A 268 3.29 -28.98 -4.60
N ILE A 269 2.01 -28.74 -4.88
CA ILE A 269 0.90 -29.56 -4.36
C ILE A 269 0.80 -30.91 -5.08
N MET A 270 1.30 -31.04 -6.31
CA MET A 270 1.38 -32.34 -7.01
C MET A 270 2.56 -33.22 -6.56
N LEU A 271 3.54 -32.66 -5.83
CA LEU A 271 4.73 -33.37 -5.36
C LEU A 271 4.58 -33.95 -3.93
N TYR A 272 3.44 -33.73 -3.28
CA TYR A 272 3.08 -34.26 -1.96
C TYR A 272 1.71 -34.92 -2.01
#